data_AF-A0A1Y2C6U0-F1
#
_entry.id   AF-A0A1Y2C6U0-F1
#
_cell.length_a   1.000
_cell.length_b   1.000
_cell.length_c   1.000
_cell.angle_alpha   90.00
_cell.angle_beta   90.00
_cell.angle_gamma   90.00
#
_symmetry.space_group_name_H-M   'P 1'
#
loop_
_entity.id
_entity.type
_entity.pdbx_description
1 polymer ?
#
loop_
_entity_poly.entity_id
_entity_poly.type
_entity_poly.pdbx_seq_one_letter_code
_entity_poly.pdbx_strand_id
1 'polypeptide(L)'
;MKRIETEEILTEKQILVLELLQTNTLSLNCSLDIVKLIFNNCNYKTLNYEVKYLYYIYDIINNKEINDINNSKKLLDRNNYKKSPLLVSLENSNFQIIKFLIEKGADIYYRVNGKNILEILREENSLTIKKLNFLLKNGFTLKKFKIERLSNFEFKYIKMCLENYVFDINFIKNLLNLYKNKNGISKRNFNHIINCEKNKVEIPRNLYLEYLDKKEYRKVEYLFKYYDTSKTTSFKDFILFYLNYFDRNFNKKPLYDFFNFIINNDNILPFSKEYAINENETIIQNKKLKMIQLIKNNDTLKLEAFLKKNNYILNCLYSNKNDILKLINECNALSPVVYILQNTFFNQNSNDKAIN
;
A
#
# COMPACT_ATOMS: atom_id res chain seq x y z
N MET A 1 -26.71 -36.27 14.71
CA MET A 1 -26.89 -34.85 14.34
C MET A 1 -25.55 -34.27 13.84
N LYS A 2 -25.19 -34.55 12.59
CA LYS A 2 -24.12 -33.85 11.87
C LYS A 2 -24.83 -33.09 10.75
N ARG A 3 -24.78 -31.75 10.78
CA ARG A 3 -25.16 -30.91 9.65
C ARG A 3 -24.15 -31.18 8.54
N ILE A 4 -24.50 -32.09 7.64
CA ILE A 4 -23.89 -32.19 6.33
C ILE A 4 -24.46 -31.00 5.56
N GLU A 5 -23.64 -29.96 5.39
CA GLU A 5 -23.96 -28.83 4.54
C GLU A 5 -24.27 -29.36 3.14
N THR A 6 -25.46 -29.05 2.65
CA THR A 6 -25.92 -29.33 1.31
C THR A 6 -24.92 -28.77 0.30
N GLU A 7 -24.11 -29.62 -0.32
CA GLU A 7 -23.46 -29.28 -1.59
C GLU A 7 -24.58 -28.99 -2.59
N GLU A 8 -24.76 -27.72 -2.97
CA GLU A 8 -25.64 -27.37 -4.09
C GLU A 8 -25.13 -28.09 -5.34
N ILE A 9 -25.88 -29.08 -5.81
CA ILE A 9 -25.67 -29.69 -7.12
C ILE A 9 -25.92 -28.59 -8.14
N LEU A 10 -24.85 -28.10 -8.77
CA LEU A 10 -24.92 -27.12 -9.85
C LEU A 10 -25.65 -27.74 -11.06
N THR A 11 -26.47 -26.93 -11.72
CA THR A 11 -27.20 -27.35 -12.92
C THR A 11 -26.28 -27.38 -14.14
N GLU A 12 -26.51 -28.28 -15.10
CA GLU A 12 -25.78 -28.33 -16.39
C GLU A 12 -25.73 -26.97 -17.08
N LYS A 13 -26.81 -26.19 -16.97
CA LYS A 13 -26.93 -24.84 -17.51
C LYS A 13 -25.88 -23.87 -16.91
N GLN A 14 -25.61 -23.95 -15.61
CA GLN A 14 -24.63 -23.08 -14.94
C GLN A 14 -23.19 -23.39 -15.37
N ILE A 15 -22.89 -24.66 -15.65
CA ILE A 15 -21.58 -25.09 -16.16
C ILE A 15 -21.37 -24.53 -17.58
N LEU A 16 -22.37 -24.66 -18.45
CA LEU A 16 -22.31 -24.21 -19.84
C LEU A 16 -21.95 -22.72 -19.99
N VAL A 17 -22.51 -21.84 -19.15
CA VAL A 17 -22.20 -20.40 -19.20
C VAL A 17 -20.74 -20.14 -18.86
N LEU A 18 -20.20 -20.79 -17.83
CA LEU A 18 -18.80 -20.61 -17.43
C LEU A 18 -17.84 -21.10 -18.51
N GLU A 19 -18.13 -22.26 -19.10
CA GLU A 19 -17.37 -22.80 -20.23
C GLU A 19 -17.38 -21.83 -21.42
N LEU A 20 -18.53 -21.26 -21.77
CA LEU A 20 -18.63 -20.28 -22.86
C LEU A 20 -17.88 -18.97 -22.59
N LEU A 21 -17.94 -18.50 -21.34
CA LEU A 21 -17.18 -17.32 -20.94
C LEU A 21 -15.66 -17.61 -20.98
N GLN A 22 -15.25 -18.83 -20.64
CA GLN A 22 -13.84 -19.25 -20.67
C GLN A 22 -13.32 -19.52 -22.07
N THR A 23 -14.07 -20.17 -22.96
CA THR A 23 -13.65 -20.45 -24.35
C THR A 23 -13.35 -19.19 -25.17
N ASN A 24 -13.85 -18.02 -24.76
CA ASN A 24 -13.46 -16.71 -25.28
C ASN A 24 -11.98 -16.36 -25.01
N THR A 25 -11.32 -17.04 -24.06
CA THR A 25 -9.85 -16.98 -23.89
C THR A 25 -9.08 -17.79 -24.93
N LEU A 26 -9.71 -18.81 -25.54
CA LEU A 26 -8.97 -19.85 -26.27
C LEU A 26 -9.30 -20.01 -27.74
N SER A 27 -10.46 -19.62 -28.29
CA SER A 27 -10.64 -19.52 -29.78
C SER A 27 -12.03 -19.23 -30.33
N LEU A 28 -13.11 -19.11 -29.55
CA LEU A 28 -14.45 -18.97 -30.14
C LEU A 28 -15.18 -17.69 -29.72
N ASN A 29 -15.70 -17.03 -30.74
CA ASN A 29 -16.39 -15.74 -30.79
C ASN A 29 -17.67 -15.71 -29.93
N CYS A 30 -17.55 -15.74 -28.60
CA CYS A 30 -18.70 -15.61 -27.71
C CYS A 30 -19.11 -14.14 -27.59
N SER A 31 -20.09 -13.72 -28.40
CA SER A 31 -20.67 -12.38 -28.35
C SER A 31 -21.59 -12.22 -27.13
N LEU A 32 -21.83 -10.98 -26.71
CA LEU A 32 -22.80 -10.65 -25.65
C LEU A 32 -24.19 -11.26 -25.94
N ASP A 33 -24.56 -11.41 -27.21
CA ASP A 33 -25.86 -11.90 -27.61
C ASP A 33 -26.04 -13.40 -27.32
N ILE A 34 -24.98 -14.20 -27.44
CA ILE A 34 -25.00 -15.62 -27.03
C ILE A 34 -25.22 -15.71 -25.52
N VAL A 35 -24.51 -14.90 -24.73
CA VAL A 35 -24.67 -14.87 -23.26
C VAL A 35 -26.10 -14.47 -22.89
N LYS A 36 -26.67 -13.47 -23.55
CA LYS A 36 -28.08 -13.06 -23.36
C LYS A 36 -29.05 -14.18 -23.70
N LEU A 37 -28.86 -14.86 -24.83
CA LEU A 37 -29.73 -15.95 -25.29
C LEU A 37 -29.73 -17.09 -24.28
N ILE A 38 -28.55 -17.50 -23.81
CA ILE A 38 -28.42 -18.54 -22.80
C ILE A 38 -29.03 -18.12 -21.47
N PHE A 39 -28.76 -16.89 -21.01
CA PHE A 39 -29.37 -16.35 -19.80
C PHE A 39 -30.91 -16.43 -19.85
N ASN A 40 -31.51 -15.95 -20.94
CA ASN A 40 -32.96 -15.90 -21.11
C ASN A 40 -33.58 -17.31 -21.20
N ASN A 41 -32.91 -18.27 -21.84
CA ASN A 41 -33.45 -19.62 -22.03
C ASN A 41 -33.23 -20.56 -20.84
N CYS A 42 -32.27 -20.26 -19.97
CA CYS A 42 -31.85 -21.19 -18.92
C CYS A 42 -32.50 -20.96 -17.54
N ASN A 43 -33.30 -19.89 -17.37
CA ASN A 43 -34.02 -19.54 -16.14
C ASN A 43 -33.18 -19.73 -14.85
N TYR A 44 -32.02 -19.06 -14.80
CA TYR A 44 -31.08 -19.17 -13.68
C TYR A 44 -31.66 -18.61 -12.38
N LYS A 45 -31.54 -19.36 -11.29
CA LYS A 45 -31.91 -18.90 -9.94
C LYS A 45 -30.99 -17.78 -9.44
N THR A 46 -29.70 -17.82 -9.79
CA THR A 46 -28.69 -16.84 -9.38
C THR A 46 -27.46 -16.91 -10.30
N LEU A 47 -26.73 -15.80 -10.41
CA LEU A 47 -25.42 -15.70 -11.09
C LEU A 47 -24.23 -15.82 -10.12
N ASN A 48 -24.52 -16.07 -8.83
CA ASN A 48 -23.57 -16.08 -7.73
C ASN A 48 -23.22 -17.51 -7.34
N TYR A 49 -22.46 -18.19 -8.19
CA TYR A 49 -22.06 -19.57 -7.99
C TYR A 49 -20.58 -19.78 -8.34
N GLU A 50 -19.99 -20.86 -7.83
CA GLU A 50 -18.60 -21.26 -8.13
C GLU A 50 -18.61 -22.59 -8.89
N VAL A 51 -17.79 -22.72 -9.95
CA VAL A 51 -17.53 -24.03 -10.59
C VAL A 51 -16.06 -24.38 -10.44
N LYS A 52 -15.78 -25.59 -9.93
CA LYS A 52 -14.44 -26.19 -9.93
C LYS A 52 -14.07 -26.49 -11.38
N TYR A 53 -13.23 -25.64 -11.95
CA TYR A 53 -12.83 -25.73 -13.35
C TYR A 53 -11.59 -26.61 -13.49
N LEU A 54 -11.79 -27.83 -14.00
CA LEU A 54 -10.77 -28.86 -14.21
C LEU A 54 -10.03 -28.72 -15.55
N TYR A 55 -10.29 -27.70 -16.36
CA TYR A 55 -9.80 -27.63 -17.74
C TYR A 55 -8.28 -27.50 -17.88
N TYR A 56 -7.59 -27.00 -16.85
CA TYR A 56 -6.11 -27.03 -16.81
C TYR A 56 -5.57 -28.47 -16.83
N ILE A 57 -6.36 -29.44 -16.35
CA ILE A 57 -6.04 -30.86 -16.47
C ILE A 57 -6.27 -31.34 -17.90
N TYR A 58 -7.34 -30.92 -18.59
CA TYR A 58 -7.62 -31.37 -19.96
C TYR A 58 -6.54 -30.96 -20.96
N ASP A 59 -6.03 -29.72 -20.84
CA ASP A 59 -4.98 -29.21 -21.72
C ASP A 59 -3.59 -29.82 -21.40
N ILE A 60 -3.35 -30.21 -20.15
CA ILE A 60 -2.14 -30.94 -19.73
C ILE A 60 -2.22 -32.43 -20.11
N ILE A 61 -3.37 -33.08 -19.91
CA ILE A 61 -3.62 -34.48 -20.26
C ILE A 61 -3.53 -34.68 -21.78
N ASN A 62 -4.03 -33.73 -22.57
CA ASN A 62 -4.01 -33.86 -24.03
C ASN A 62 -2.66 -33.48 -24.66
N ASN A 63 -1.83 -32.65 -24.01
CA ASN A 63 -0.55 -32.19 -24.59
C ASN A 63 0.71 -32.86 -23.99
N LYS A 64 0.62 -33.70 -22.96
CA LYS A 64 1.78 -34.44 -22.44
C LYS A 64 1.42 -35.87 -22.05
N GLU A 65 2.19 -36.80 -22.60
CA GLU A 65 2.23 -38.20 -22.15
C GLU A 65 2.38 -38.26 -20.63
N ILE A 66 1.42 -38.96 -20.05
CA ILE A 66 1.18 -39.12 -18.62
C ILE A 66 2.39 -39.79 -17.98
N ASN A 67 3.09 -39.07 -17.09
CA ASN A 67 3.89 -39.71 -16.04
C ASN A 67 3.95 -38.93 -14.71
N ASP A 68 3.19 -37.86 -14.54
CA ASP A 68 3.38 -36.97 -13.38
C ASP A 68 2.06 -36.54 -12.71
N ILE A 69 1.18 -37.51 -12.45
CA ILE A 69 -0.07 -37.34 -11.69
C ILE A 69 0.19 -36.75 -10.28
N ASN A 70 1.37 -36.99 -9.72
CA ASN A 70 1.76 -36.47 -8.41
C ASN A 70 2.17 -34.98 -8.47
N ASN A 71 2.82 -34.53 -9.55
CA ASN A 71 3.09 -33.11 -9.77
C ASN A 71 1.83 -32.34 -10.12
N SER A 72 0.88 -32.94 -10.84
CA SER A 72 -0.42 -32.31 -11.12
C SER A 72 -1.28 -32.17 -9.85
N LYS A 73 -1.27 -33.16 -8.93
CA LYS A 73 -1.87 -33.01 -7.58
C LYS A 73 -1.22 -31.91 -6.75
N LYS A 74 0.10 -31.76 -6.82
CA LYS A 74 0.84 -30.69 -6.13
C LYS A 74 0.61 -29.30 -6.73
N LEU A 75 0.31 -29.23 -8.03
CA LEU A 75 -0.17 -28.01 -8.72
C LEU A 75 -1.65 -27.73 -8.41
N LEU A 76 -2.47 -28.77 -8.24
CA LEU A 76 -3.89 -28.70 -7.85
C LEU A 76 -4.10 -28.04 -6.47
N ASP A 77 -3.15 -28.19 -5.55
CA ASP A 77 -3.20 -27.52 -4.25
C ASP A 77 -2.77 -26.03 -4.30
N ARG A 78 -2.14 -25.58 -5.41
CA ARG A 78 -1.56 -24.22 -5.52
C ARG A 78 -2.45 -23.21 -6.24
N ASN A 79 -3.42 -23.63 -7.05
CA ASN A 79 -4.22 -22.72 -7.88
C ASN A 79 -5.71 -22.75 -7.52
N ASN A 80 -6.33 -21.56 -7.46
CA ASN A 80 -7.77 -21.39 -7.22
C ASN A 80 -8.58 -21.86 -8.45
N TYR A 81 -8.95 -23.14 -8.52
CA TYR A 81 -9.74 -23.68 -9.65
C TYR A 81 -11.21 -23.31 -9.64
N LYS A 82 -11.72 -22.65 -8.59
CA LYS A 82 -13.10 -22.20 -8.59
C LYS A 82 -13.21 -20.83 -9.26
N LYS A 83 -14.19 -20.66 -10.15
CA LYS A 83 -14.51 -19.38 -10.79
C LYS A 83 -16.00 -19.11 -10.75
N SER A 84 -16.37 -17.82 -10.75
CA SER A 84 -17.75 -17.34 -10.94
C SER A 84 -17.91 -16.68 -12.31
N PRO A 85 -19.14 -16.59 -12.86
CA PRO A 85 -19.36 -15.98 -14.18
C PRO A 85 -18.79 -14.56 -14.28
N LEU A 86 -18.93 -13.79 -13.20
CA LEU A 86 -18.42 -12.43 -13.12
C LEU A 86 -16.89 -12.37 -13.14
N LEU A 87 -16.21 -13.26 -12.40
CA LEU A 87 -14.76 -13.32 -12.32
C LEU A 87 -14.13 -13.70 -13.68
N VAL A 88 -14.67 -14.70 -14.37
CA VAL A 88 -14.21 -15.08 -15.72
C VAL A 88 -14.36 -13.91 -16.69
N SER A 89 -15.50 -13.23 -16.65
CA SER A 89 -15.75 -12.07 -17.52
C SER A 89 -14.75 -10.93 -17.26
N LEU A 90 -14.31 -10.75 -16.01
CA LEU A 90 -13.29 -9.78 -15.60
C LEU A 90 -11.87 -10.18 -16.01
N GLU A 91 -11.50 -11.46 -15.93
CA GLU A 91 -10.23 -11.95 -16.46
C GLU A 91 -10.07 -11.58 -17.93
N ASN A 92 -11.13 -11.82 -18.70
CA ASN A 92 -11.20 -11.54 -20.13
C ASN A 92 -11.39 -10.06 -20.47
N SER A 93 -11.55 -9.21 -19.46
CA SER A 93 -11.82 -7.77 -19.62
C SER A 93 -13.01 -7.47 -20.54
N ASN A 94 -13.99 -8.37 -20.61
CA ASN A 94 -15.18 -8.19 -21.45
C ASN A 94 -16.24 -7.36 -20.71
N PHE A 95 -16.00 -6.04 -20.67
CA PHE A 95 -16.83 -5.07 -19.93
C PHE A 95 -18.31 -5.06 -20.33
N GLN A 96 -18.66 -5.47 -21.54
CA GLN A 96 -20.06 -5.59 -21.96
C GLN A 96 -20.75 -6.75 -21.23
N ILE A 97 -20.11 -7.92 -21.19
CA ILE A 97 -20.63 -9.09 -20.46
C ILE A 97 -20.64 -8.80 -18.96
N ILE A 98 -19.57 -8.21 -18.40
CA ILE A 98 -19.52 -7.87 -16.97
C ILE A 98 -20.70 -6.97 -16.60
N LYS A 99 -20.97 -5.93 -17.39
CA LYS A 99 -22.11 -5.03 -17.17
C LYS A 99 -23.44 -5.77 -17.20
N PHE A 100 -23.64 -6.60 -18.22
CA PHE A 100 -24.85 -7.42 -18.34
C PHE A 100 -25.06 -8.35 -17.14
N LEU A 101 -24.00 -9.03 -16.67
CA LEU A 101 -24.09 -9.91 -15.50
C LEU A 101 -24.46 -9.13 -14.23
N ILE A 102 -23.86 -7.95 -14.00
CA ILE A 102 -24.19 -7.09 -12.86
C ILE A 102 -25.65 -6.62 -12.95
N GLU A 103 -26.12 -6.19 -14.12
CA GLU A 103 -27.52 -5.79 -14.36
C GLU A 103 -28.52 -6.93 -14.10
N LYS A 104 -28.10 -8.18 -14.29
CA LYS A 104 -28.88 -9.40 -14.00
C LYS A 104 -28.69 -9.93 -12.58
N GLY A 105 -28.02 -9.20 -11.70
CA GLY A 105 -27.92 -9.53 -10.27
C GLY A 105 -26.70 -10.35 -9.88
N ALA A 106 -25.67 -10.42 -10.74
CA ALA A 106 -24.36 -10.91 -10.30
C ALA A 106 -23.80 -9.99 -9.21
N ASP A 107 -23.50 -10.58 -8.05
CA ASP A 107 -22.96 -9.88 -6.90
C ASP A 107 -21.47 -9.61 -7.11
N ILE A 108 -21.13 -8.33 -7.22
CA ILE A 108 -19.75 -7.85 -7.36
C ILE A 108 -18.87 -8.15 -6.14
N TYR A 109 -19.49 -8.53 -5.00
CA TYR A 109 -18.83 -8.96 -3.79
C TYR A 109 -18.86 -10.48 -3.57
N TYR A 110 -19.36 -11.24 -4.55
CA TYR A 110 -19.41 -12.68 -4.47
C TYR A 110 -18.02 -13.24 -4.19
N ARG A 111 -17.94 -14.14 -3.21
CA ARG A 111 -16.67 -14.73 -2.78
C ARG A 111 -16.46 -16.06 -3.46
N VAL A 112 -15.28 -16.22 -4.05
CA VAL A 112 -14.84 -17.46 -4.67
C VAL A 112 -13.67 -17.98 -3.84
N ASN A 113 -13.75 -19.21 -3.35
CA ASN A 113 -12.79 -19.76 -2.37
C ASN A 113 -12.61 -18.84 -1.13
N GLY A 114 -13.68 -18.20 -0.67
CA GLY A 114 -13.64 -17.26 0.47
C GLY A 114 -12.93 -15.92 0.19
N LYS A 115 -12.41 -15.71 -1.03
CA LYS A 115 -11.73 -14.48 -1.48
C LYS A 115 -12.67 -13.63 -2.31
N ASN A 116 -12.53 -12.32 -2.20
CA ASN A 116 -13.28 -11.39 -3.06
C ASN A 116 -12.56 -11.16 -4.40
N ILE A 117 -13.25 -10.52 -5.32
CA ILE A 117 -12.78 -10.33 -6.70
C ILE A 117 -11.46 -9.55 -6.79
N LEU A 118 -11.20 -8.56 -5.93
CA LEU A 118 -9.94 -7.83 -5.94
C LEU A 118 -8.78 -8.65 -5.39
N GLU A 119 -9.02 -9.46 -4.35
CA GLU A 119 -8.01 -10.38 -3.80
C GLU A 119 -7.57 -11.38 -4.87
N ILE A 120 -8.52 -11.96 -5.60
CA ILE A 120 -8.26 -12.94 -6.65
C ILE A 120 -7.49 -12.29 -7.81
N LEU A 121 -8.00 -11.18 -8.35
CA LEU A 121 -7.32 -10.47 -9.44
C LEU A 121 -5.89 -10.04 -9.06
N ARG A 122 -5.65 -9.70 -7.79
CA ARG A 122 -4.32 -9.38 -7.30
C ARG A 122 -3.42 -10.62 -7.23
N GLU A 123 -3.89 -11.70 -6.61
CA GLU A 123 -3.11 -12.95 -6.48
C GLU A 123 -2.74 -13.55 -7.84
N GLU A 124 -3.61 -13.38 -8.83
CA GLU A 124 -3.40 -13.82 -10.20
C GLU A 124 -2.61 -12.82 -11.05
N ASN A 125 -2.15 -11.69 -10.46
CA ASN A 125 -1.50 -10.59 -11.15
C ASN A 125 -2.29 -10.05 -12.38
N SER A 126 -3.61 -10.21 -12.36
CA SER A 126 -4.52 -9.85 -13.45
C SER A 126 -5.32 -8.57 -13.18
N LEU A 127 -5.14 -7.97 -12.00
CA LEU A 127 -5.70 -6.67 -11.63
C LEU A 127 -5.02 -5.56 -12.44
N THR A 128 -5.83 -4.74 -13.11
CA THR A 128 -5.37 -3.56 -13.83
C THR A 128 -6.17 -2.33 -13.44
N ILE A 129 -5.62 -1.14 -13.70
CA ILE A 129 -6.30 0.15 -13.50
C ILE A 129 -7.66 0.16 -14.22
N LYS A 130 -7.72 -0.41 -15.44
CA LYS A 130 -8.94 -0.47 -16.24
C LYS A 130 -10.02 -1.33 -15.55
N LYS A 131 -9.66 -2.52 -15.07
CA LYS A 131 -10.59 -3.43 -14.36
C LYS A 131 -11.07 -2.80 -13.05
N LEU A 132 -10.16 -2.28 -12.23
CA LEU A 132 -10.53 -1.65 -10.97
C LEU A 132 -11.42 -0.41 -11.19
N ASN A 133 -11.13 0.43 -12.17
CA ASN A 133 -11.98 1.59 -12.52
C ASN A 133 -13.38 1.14 -12.94
N PHE A 134 -13.47 0.08 -13.73
CA PHE A 134 -14.75 -0.47 -14.15
C PHE A 134 -15.55 -0.97 -12.94
N LEU A 135 -14.94 -1.73 -12.03
CA LEU A 135 -15.59 -2.23 -10.82
C LEU A 135 -16.12 -1.07 -9.97
N LEU A 136 -15.29 -0.05 -9.71
CA LEU A 136 -15.67 1.12 -8.92
C LEU A 136 -16.85 1.89 -9.54
N LYS A 137 -16.87 2.04 -10.87
CA LYS A 137 -17.98 2.69 -11.59
C LYS A 137 -19.29 1.90 -11.56
N ASN A 138 -19.22 0.57 -11.39
CA ASN A 138 -20.38 -0.32 -11.42
C ASN A 138 -20.76 -0.84 -10.02
N GLY A 139 -20.53 -0.03 -8.98
CA GLY A 139 -21.07 -0.28 -7.64
C GLY A 139 -20.15 -1.03 -6.68
N PHE A 140 -18.91 -1.36 -7.09
CA PHE A 140 -17.91 -1.81 -6.12
C PHE A 140 -17.50 -0.63 -5.24
N THR A 141 -17.74 -0.74 -3.94
CA THR A 141 -17.39 0.25 -2.92
C THR A 141 -16.53 -0.36 -1.83
N LEU A 142 -15.67 0.48 -1.23
CA LEU A 142 -14.82 0.10 -0.10
C LEU A 142 -15.61 -0.05 1.22
N LYS A 143 -16.88 0.38 1.33
CA LYS A 143 -17.68 0.19 2.56
C LYS A 143 -17.75 -1.29 2.96
N LYS A 144 -17.94 -2.14 1.96
CA LYS A 144 -18.01 -3.60 2.12
C LYS A 144 -16.64 -4.28 2.05
N PHE A 145 -15.60 -3.56 1.63
CA PHE A 145 -14.23 -4.06 1.52
C PHE A 145 -13.37 -3.43 2.61
N LYS A 146 -13.07 -4.23 3.65
CA LYS A 146 -12.12 -3.87 4.71
C LYS A 146 -10.83 -3.28 4.11
N ILE A 147 -10.55 -2.00 4.38
CA ILE A 147 -9.40 -1.26 3.80
C ILE A 147 -8.08 -1.92 4.21
N GLU A 148 -8.03 -2.63 5.33
CA GLU A 148 -6.89 -3.46 5.74
C GLU A 148 -6.48 -4.45 4.66
N ARG A 149 -7.42 -4.91 3.82
CA ARG A 149 -7.09 -5.80 2.70
C ARG A 149 -6.37 -5.08 1.56
N LEU A 150 -6.47 -3.75 1.47
CA LEU A 150 -5.73 -2.94 0.50
C LEU A 150 -4.23 -2.87 0.81
N SER A 151 -3.77 -3.19 2.04
CA SER A 151 -2.33 -3.12 2.38
C SER A 151 -1.47 -4.01 1.49
N ASN A 152 -2.04 -5.08 0.97
CA ASN A 152 -1.34 -6.02 0.11
C ASN A 152 -1.38 -5.63 -1.37
N PHE A 153 -1.95 -4.48 -1.72
CA PHE A 153 -2.05 -4.00 -3.10
C PHE A 153 -0.97 -2.97 -3.40
N GLU A 154 -0.57 -2.87 -4.67
CA GLU A 154 0.26 -1.75 -5.10
C GLU A 154 -0.39 -0.41 -4.79
N PHE A 155 0.41 0.57 -4.39
CA PHE A 155 -0.07 1.89 -3.96
C PHE A 155 -0.96 2.59 -5.00
N LYS A 156 -0.73 2.37 -6.30
CA LYS A 156 -1.56 2.91 -7.38
C LYS A 156 -3.03 2.48 -7.28
N TYR A 157 -3.29 1.25 -6.84
CA TYR A 157 -4.64 0.73 -6.65
C TYR A 157 -5.27 1.30 -5.38
N ILE A 158 -4.50 1.40 -4.29
CA ILE A 158 -4.94 2.05 -3.04
C ILE A 158 -5.35 3.50 -3.31
N LYS A 159 -4.51 4.24 -4.02
CA LYS A 159 -4.77 5.62 -4.46
C LYS A 159 -6.09 5.73 -5.21
N MET A 160 -6.29 4.89 -6.21
CA MET A 160 -7.51 4.92 -7.03
C MET A 160 -8.77 4.56 -6.23
N CYS A 161 -8.66 3.60 -5.32
CA CYS A 161 -9.71 3.25 -4.36
C CYS A 161 -10.09 4.45 -3.48
N LEU A 162 -9.12 5.11 -2.85
CA LEU A 162 -9.36 6.28 -1.99
C LEU A 162 -9.99 7.45 -2.76
N GLU A 163 -9.51 7.73 -3.97
CA GLU A 163 -10.01 8.84 -4.81
C GLU A 163 -11.47 8.66 -5.22
N ASN A 164 -11.85 7.45 -5.64
CA ASN A 164 -13.22 7.18 -6.08
C ASN A 164 -14.20 6.98 -4.92
N TYR A 165 -13.70 6.60 -3.75
CA TYR A 165 -14.54 6.25 -2.62
C TYR A 165 -14.79 7.42 -1.67
N VAL A 166 -13.75 8.19 -1.33
CA VAL A 166 -13.92 9.31 -0.37
C VAL A 166 -14.75 10.41 -1.00
N PHE A 167 -14.46 10.77 -2.26
CA PHE A 167 -15.17 11.81 -2.98
C PHE A 167 -15.92 11.16 -4.16
N ASP A 168 -16.96 10.39 -3.82
CA ASP A 168 -17.75 9.63 -4.78
C ASP A 168 -18.53 10.52 -5.76
N ILE A 169 -19.14 9.90 -6.79
CA ILE A 169 -19.89 10.61 -7.82
C ILE A 169 -21.08 11.40 -7.26
N ASN A 170 -21.69 10.95 -6.16
CA ASN A 170 -22.82 11.64 -5.54
C ASN A 170 -22.33 12.89 -4.81
N PHE A 171 -21.20 12.80 -4.11
CA PHE A 171 -20.56 13.95 -3.50
C PHE A 171 -20.20 15.02 -4.54
N ILE A 172 -19.58 14.62 -5.66
CA ILE A 172 -19.25 15.54 -6.76
C ILE A 172 -20.51 16.18 -7.33
N LYS A 173 -21.58 15.41 -7.57
CA LYS A 173 -22.87 15.95 -8.03
C LYS A 173 -23.47 16.96 -7.04
N ASN A 174 -23.37 16.70 -5.73
CA ASN A 174 -23.84 17.62 -4.70
C ASN A 174 -23.08 18.95 -4.75
N LEU A 175 -21.75 18.92 -4.89
CA LEU A 175 -20.94 20.15 -5.05
C LEU A 175 -21.31 20.92 -6.32
N LEU A 176 -21.49 20.23 -7.45
CA LEU A 176 -21.91 20.84 -8.70
C LEU A 176 -23.31 21.47 -8.60
N ASN A 177 -24.22 20.85 -7.84
CA ASN A 177 -25.56 21.39 -7.60
C ASN A 177 -25.52 22.68 -6.76
N LEU A 178 -24.66 22.73 -5.72
CA LEU A 178 -24.44 23.96 -4.93
C LEU A 178 -23.95 25.10 -5.83
N TYR A 179 -22.97 24.81 -6.70
CA TYR A 179 -22.44 25.77 -7.66
C TYR A 179 -23.52 26.25 -8.65
N LYS A 180 -24.23 25.30 -9.28
CA LYS A 180 -25.28 25.58 -10.27
C LYS A 180 -26.37 26.49 -9.71
N ASN A 181 -26.78 26.27 -8.47
CA ASN A 181 -27.86 27.03 -7.82
C ASN A 181 -27.37 28.31 -7.14
N LYS A 182 -26.06 28.62 -7.20
CA LYS A 182 -25.42 29.76 -6.52
C LYS A 182 -25.69 29.79 -5.01
N ASN A 183 -25.84 28.61 -4.39
CA ASN A 183 -26.05 28.49 -2.96
C ASN A 183 -24.71 28.72 -2.25
N GLY A 184 -24.53 29.91 -1.67
CA GLY A 184 -23.37 30.23 -0.87
C GLY A 184 -23.25 29.30 0.34
N ILE A 185 -22.05 28.78 0.59
CA ILE A 185 -21.74 27.97 1.77
C ILE A 185 -20.59 28.61 2.54
N SER A 186 -20.72 28.67 3.87
CA SER A 186 -19.63 29.17 4.71
C SER A 186 -18.43 28.22 4.67
N LYS A 187 -17.22 28.76 4.83
CA LYS A 187 -15.98 27.96 4.90
C LYS A 187 -16.07 26.87 5.97
N ARG A 188 -16.70 27.17 7.10
CA ARG A 188 -16.92 26.21 8.20
C ARG A 188 -17.81 25.04 7.76
N ASN A 189 -18.96 25.34 7.15
CA ASN A 189 -19.89 24.30 6.70
C ASN A 189 -19.29 23.46 5.57
N PHE A 190 -18.56 24.11 4.65
CA PHE A 190 -17.84 23.39 3.59
C PHE A 190 -16.79 22.43 4.16
N ASN A 191 -15.97 22.89 5.10
CA ASN A 191 -14.99 22.04 5.77
C ASN A 191 -15.64 20.88 6.53
N HIS A 192 -16.80 21.12 7.16
CA HIS A 192 -17.56 20.07 7.83
C HIS A 192 -18.01 18.99 6.83
N ILE A 193 -18.59 19.38 5.69
CA ILE A 193 -18.97 18.46 4.61
C ILE A 193 -17.77 17.65 4.13
N ILE A 194 -16.63 18.30 3.87
CA ILE A 194 -15.41 17.63 3.41
C ILE A 194 -14.88 16.63 4.45
N ASN A 195 -14.91 16.99 5.74
CA ASN A 195 -14.47 16.09 6.80
C ASN A 195 -15.41 14.88 6.96
N CYS A 196 -16.73 15.07 6.86
CA CYS A 196 -17.69 13.96 6.86
C CYS A 196 -17.42 12.98 5.70
N GLU A 197 -17.07 13.50 4.53
CA GLU A 197 -16.70 12.68 3.38
C GLU A 197 -15.40 11.88 3.63
N LYS A 198 -14.35 12.53 4.13
CA LYS A 198 -13.10 11.84 4.51
C LYS A 198 -13.33 10.72 5.53
N ASN A 199 -14.21 10.96 6.51
CA ASN A 199 -14.54 10.00 7.56
C ASN A 199 -15.33 8.76 7.06
N LYS A 200 -15.71 8.70 5.77
CA LYS A 200 -16.24 7.47 5.16
C LYS A 200 -15.19 6.33 5.11
N VAL A 201 -13.90 6.66 5.20
CA VAL A 201 -12.76 5.73 5.16
C VAL A 201 -12.00 5.82 6.47
N GLU A 202 -11.79 4.68 7.11
CA GLU A 202 -10.77 4.57 8.15
C GLU A 202 -9.52 3.92 7.54
N ILE A 203 -8.45 4.70 7.38
CA ILE A 203 -7.17 4.16 6.92
C ILE A 203 -6.47 3.49 8.09
N PRO A 204 -6.17 2.19 8.01
CA PRO A 204 -5.63 1.46 9.14
C PRO A 204 -4.18 1.88 9.40
N ARG A 205 -3.80 1.93 10.69
CA ARG A 205 -2.48 2.40 11.12
C ARG A 205 -1.33 1.62 10.48
N ASN A 206 -1.49 0.30 10.35
CA ASN A 206 -0.48 -0.59 9.75
C ASN A 206 -0.03 -0.15 8.35
N LEU A 207 -0.91 0.46 7.55
CA LEU A 207 -0.58 0.95 6.22
C LEU A 207 0.35 2.17 6.28
N TYR A 208 0.15 3.07 7.25
CA TYR A 208 1.09 4.15 7.50
C TYR A 208 2.45 3.61 7.96
N LEU A 209 2.44 2.61 8.84
CA LEU A 209 3.66 2.00 9.38
C LEU A 209 4.51 1.37 8.27
N GLU A 210 3.89 0.63 7.35
CA GLU A 210 4.58 0.02 6.23
C GLU A 210 5.35 1.06 5.39
N TYR A 211 4.72 2.20 5.09
CA TYR A 211 5.34 3.26 4.31
C TYR A 211 6.36 4.09 5.10
N LEU A 212 6.20 4.22 6.42
CA LEU A 212 7.21 4.83 7.28
C LEU A 212 8.48 3.96 7.32
N ASP A 213 8.35 2.64 7.47
CA ASP A 213 9.47 1.70 7.50
C ASP A 213 10.27 1.73 6.19
N LYS A 214 9.56 1.83 5.06
CA LYS A 214 10.15 1.95 3.73
C LYS A 214 10.64 3.37 3.40
N LYS A 215 10.43 4.34 4.30
CA LYS A 215 10.72 5.78 4.10
C LYS A 215 10.01 6.40 2.89
N GLU A 216 8.87 5.86 2.53
CA GLU A 216 8.02 6.34 1.43
C GLU A 216 7.10 7.46 1.92
N TYR A 217 7.66 8.54 2.45
CA TYR A 217 6.92 9.60 3.16
C TYR A 217 5.86 10.30 2.29
N ARG A 218 6.04 10.35 0.97
CA ARG A 218 5.02 10.85 0.03
C ARG A 218 3.76 9.99 0.02
N LYS A 219 3.88 8.67 0.24
CA LYS A 219 2.71 7.78 0.39
C LYS A 219 2.03 8.01 1.73
N VAL A 220 2.79 8.19 2.82
CA VAL A 220 2.26 8.58 4.14
C VAL A 220 1.47 9.88 4.06
N GLU A 221 2.04 10.90 3.42
CA GLU A 221 1.40 12.20 3.16
C GLU A 221 0.11 12.03 2.36
N TYR A 222 0.16 11.25 1.29
CA TYR A 222 -1.01 10.99 0.45
C TYR A 222 -2.16 10.33 1.24
N LEU A 223 -1.85 9.35 2.09
CA LEU A 223 -2.85 8.75 2.99
C LEU A 223 -3.36 9.77 4.01
N PHE A 224 -2.48 10.63 4.55
CA PHE A 224 -2.86 11.67 5.51
C PHE A 224 -3.86 12.68 4.93
N LYS A 225 -3.88 12.91 3.61
CA LYS A 225 -4.91 13.73 2.93
C LYS A 225 -6.35 13.32 3.31
N TYR A 226 -6.56 12.03 3.53
CA TYR A 226 -7.86 11.43 3.85
C TYR A 226 -8.07 11.20 5.35
N TYR A 227 -7.12 11.61 6.19
CA TYR A 227 -7.21 11.50 7.63
C TYR A 227 -8.15 12.57 8.19
N ASP A 228 -8.89 12.22 9.26
CA ASP A 228 -9.79 13.12 9.96
C ASP A 228 -9.00 14.28 10.60
N THR A 229 -9.27 15.51 10.17
CA THR A 229 -8.57 16.69 10.70
C THR A 229 -8.83 16.92 12.18
N SER A 230 -9.95 16.45 12.73
CA SER A 230 -10.22 16.50 14.18
C SER A 230 -9.29 15.59 14.99
N LYS A 231 -8.72 14.56 14.37
CA LYS A 231 -7.80 13.60 14.98
C LYS A 231 -6.33 13.93 14.72
N THR A 232 -6.03 15.11 14.16
CA THR A 232 -4.66 15.50 13.77
C THR A 232 -3.65 15.36 14.91
N THR A 233 -4.00 15.73 16.14
CA THR A 233 -3.13 15.56 17.31
C THR A 233 -2.81 14.09 17.56
N SER A 234 -3.84 13.22 17.54
CA SER A 234 -3.64 11.77 17.69
C SER A 234 -2.76 11.18 16.59
N PHE A 235 -2.82 11.71 15.36
CA PHE A 235 -1.91 11.33 14.28
C PHE A 235 -0.46 11.73 14.57
N LYS A 236 -0.23 12.96 15.06
CA LYS A 236 1.12 13.40 15.46
C LYS A 236 1.69 12.46 16.51
N ASP A 237 0.94 12.23 17.58
CA ASP A 237 1.36 11.39 18.70
C ASP A 237 1.69 9.98 18.21
N PHE A 238 0.87 9.43 17.31
CA PHE A 238 1.12 8.15 16.67
C PHE A 238 2.44 8.11 15.88
N ILE A 239 2.68 9.09 15.01
CA ILE A 239 3.92 9.15 14.21
C ILE A 239 5.14 9.31 15.11
N LEU A 240 5.09 10.23 16.06
CA LEU A 240 6.19 10.48 17.00
C LEU A 240 6.45 9.24 17.86
N PHE A 241 5.42 8.62 18.41
CA PHE A 241 5.54 7.39 19.18
C PHE A 241 6.20 6.29 18.35
N TYR A 242 5.72 6.07 17.12
CA TYR A 242 6.24 5.02 16.26
C TYR A 242 7.72 5.23 15.91
N LEU A 243 8.07 6.42 15.41
CA LEU A 243 9.43 6.74 15.01
C LEU A 243 10.42 6.72 16.20
N ASN A 244 9.93 7.01 17.40
CA ASN A 244 10.73 6.91 18.63
C ASN A 244 10.85 5.46 19.14
N TYR A 245 9.80 4.66 19.07
CA TYR A 245 9.77 3.28 19.58
C TYR A 245 10.56 2.30 18.70
N PHE A 246 10.42 2.41 17.37
CA PHE A 246 11.08 1.50 16.42
C PHE A 246 12.53 1.86 16.12
N ASP A 247 13.02 2.92 16.75
CA ASP A 247 14.44 3.16 16.87
C ASP A 247 15.07 2.15 17.85
N ARG A 248 15.22 0.89 17.38
CA ARG A 248 15.79 -0.26 18.12
C ARG A 248 17.17 0.02 18.74
N ASN A 249 17.80 1.08 18.25
CA ASN A 249 19.15 1.45 18.52
C ASN A 249 19.24 2.78 19.32
N PHE A 250 18.11 3.42 19.61
CA PHE A 250 18.03 4.78 20.13
C PHE A 250 18.94 5.76 19.36
N ASN A 251 19.17 5.50 18.06
CA ASN A 251 20.04 6.32 17.23
C ASN A 251 19.34 7.57 16.69
N LYS A 252 18.01 7.65 16.74
CA LYS A 252 17.11 8.70 16.24
C LYS A 252 17.15 8.88 14.73
N LYS A 253 17.66 7.90 13.98
CA LYS A 253 17.75 7.97 12.52
C LYS A 253 16.38 8.05 11.82
N PRO A 254 15.39 7.18 12.15
CA PRO A 254 14.07 7.26 11.51
C PRO A 254 13.39 8.62 11.73
N LEU A 255 13.49 9.14 12.95
CA LEU A 255 12.96 10.44 13.31
C LEU A 255 13.65 11.57 12.53
N TYR A 256 14.99 11.55 12.47
CA TYR A 256 15.78 12.53 11.74
C TYR A 256 15.48 12.52 10.22
N ASP A 257 15.42 11.34 9.62
CA ASP A 257 15.10 11.18 8.19
C ASP A 257 13.70 11.72 7.86
N PHE A 258 12.72 11.45 8.74
CA PHE A 258 11.35 11.95 8.59
C PHE A 258 11.25 13.47 8.69
N PHE A 259 11.91 14.07 9.69
CA PHE A 259 11.91 15.54 9.82
C PHE A 259 12.73 16.23 8.73
N ASN A 260 13.82 15.62 8.26
CA ASN A 260 14.52 16.11 7.07
C ASN A 260 13.62 16.09 5.83
N PHE A 261 12.77 15.08 5.67
CA PHE A 261 11.76 15.10 4.61
C PHE A 261 10.82 16.29 4.78
N ILE A 262 10.33 16.57 5.98
CA ILE A 262 9.44 17.72 6.25
C ILE A 262 10.13 19.06 5.96
N ILE A 263 11.39 19.22 6.35
CA ILE A 263 12.17 20.45 6.15
C ILE A 263 12.36 20.74 4.65
N ASN A 264 12.73 19.70 3.89
CA ASN A 264 13.14 19.84 2.50
C ASN A 264 11.98 19.81 1.50
N ASN A 265 10.74 19.61 1.95
CA ASN A 265 9.59 19.45 1.07
C ASN A 265 8.40 20.28 1.55
N ASP A 266 7.70 20.90 0.62
CA ASP A 266 6.32 21.32 0.89
C ASP A 266 5.45 20.07 1.00
N ASN A 267 4.75 19.97 2.13
CA ASN A 267 3.96 18.82 2.48
C ASN A 267 2.75 19.22 3.35
N ILE A 268 1.75 18.35 3.37
CA ILE A 268 0.52 18.54 4.17
C ILE A 268 0.54 17.82 5.51
N LEU A 269 1.64 17.14 5.88
CA LEU A 269 1.73 16.45 7.16
C LEU A 269 1.63 17.47 8.29
N PRO A 270 1.13 17.06 9.48
CA PRO A 270 0.75 18.03 10.49
C PRO A 270 1.94 18.63 11.28
N PHE A 271 3.16 18.57 10.75
CA PHE A 271 4.37 19.08 11.40
C PHE A 271 4.80 20.38 10.72
N SER A 272 4.99 21.45 11.51
CA SER A 272 5.56 22.69 10.94
C SER A 272 7.04 22.49 10.62
N LYS A 273 7.55 23.23 9.62
CA LYS A 273 8.97 23.21 9.28
C LYS A 273 9.84 23.63 10.48
N GLU A 274 9.42 24.65 11.21
CA GLU A 274 10.10 25.12 12.43
C GLU A 274 10.19 24.02 13.50
N TYR A 275 9.09 23.31 13.75
CA TYR A 275 9.10 22.19 14.70
C TYR A 275 10.06 21.08 14.26
N ALA A 276 10.06 20.73 12.97
CA ALA A 276 10.96 19.72 12.42
C ALA A 276 12.45 20.13 12.53
N ILE A 277 12.77 21.40 12.31
CA ILE A 277 14.12 21.96 12.51
C ILE A 277 14.54 21.79 13.96
N ASN A 278 13.72 22.26 14.91
CA ASN A 278 14.04 22.21 16.34
C ASN A 278 14.27 20.77 16.84
N GLU A 279 13.47 19.81 16.37
CA GLU A 279 13.65 18.39 16.69
C GLU A 279 14.98 17.85 16.14
N ASN A 280 15.31 18.15 14.88
CA ASN A 280 16.57 17.73 14.28
C ASN A 280 17.78 18.37 14.94
N GLU A 281 17.71 19.65 15.30
CA GLU A 281 18.75 20.34 16.08
C GLU A 281 18.95 19.69 17.43
N THR A 282 17.87 19.37 18.15
CA THR A 282 17.92 18.67 19.44
C THR A 282 18.60 17.30 19.32
N ILE A 283 18.29 16.54 18.26
CA ILE A 283 18.97 15.28 17.97
C ILE A 283 20.47 15.51 17.76
N ILE A 284 20.85 16.48 16.92
CA ILE A 284 22.25 16.81 16.61
C ILE A 284 23.01 17.22 17.89
N GLN A 285 22.43 18.09 18.72
CA GLN A 285 23.07 18.57 19.95
C GLN A 285 23.29 17.43 20.95
N ASN A 286 22.30 16.56 21.16
CA ASN A 286 22.46 15.39 22.03
C ASN A 286 23.57 14.45 21.54
N LYS A 287 23.73 14.32 20.21
CA LYS A 287 24.79 13.50 19.60
C LYS A 287 26.17 14.15 19.75
N LYS A 288 26.27 15.47 19.58
CA LYS A 288 27.50 16.24 19.87
C LYS A 288 27.95 16.05 21.32
N LEU A 289 27.03 16.23 22.29
CA LEU A 289 27.33 16.03 23.71
C LEU A 289 27.81 14.61 24.00
N LYS A 290 27.16 13.59 23.40
CA LYS A 290 27.58 12.20 23.58
C LYS A 290 28.97 11.93 22.99
N MET A 291 29.26 12.49 21.83
CA MET A 291 30.57 12.38 21.17
C MET A 291 31.66 13.02 22.03
N ILE A 292 31.44 14.23 22.55
CA ILE A 292 32.34 14.91 23.50
C ILE A 292 32.63 14.03 24.72
N GLN A 293 31.59 13.42 25.29
CA GLN A 293 31.75 12.50 26.44
C GLN A 293 32.64 11.30 26.09
N LEU A 294 32.45 10.68 24.93
CA LEU A 294 33.25 9.53 24.49
C LEU A 294 34.72 9.90 24.23
N ILE A 295 34.97 11.09 23.67
CA ILE A 295 36.31 11.64 23.46
C ILE A 295 37.02 11.86 24.79
N LYS A 296 36.37 12.54 25.75
CA LYS A 296 36.94 12.82 27.09
C LYS A 296 37.24 11.54 27.87
N ASN A 297 36.44 10.50 27.69
CA ASN A 297 36.63 9.20 28.35
C ASN A 297 37.68 8.32 27.66
N ASN A 298 38.22 8.75 26.49
CA ASN A 298 39.16 7.99 25.68
C ASN A 298 38.68 6.56 25.31
N ASP A 299 37.37 6.37 25.17
CA ASP A 299 36.76 5.06 24.85
C ASP A 299 36.70 4.89 23.32
N THR A 300 37.81 4.47 22.73
CA THR A 300 38.00 4.36 21.27
C THR A 300 37.00 3.42 20.61
N LEU A 301 36.74 2.25 21.22
CA LEU A 301 35.80 1.26 20.69
C LEU A 301 34.35 1.80 20.67
N LYS A 302 33.90 2.43 21.75
CA LYS A 302 32.56 3.04 21.77
C LYS A 302 32.47 4.25 20.86
N LEU A 303 33.54 5.01 20.69
CA LEU A 303 33.59 6.14 19.75
C LEU A 303 33.44 5.67 18.31
N GLU A 304 34.21 4.66 17.88
CA GLU A 304 34.08 4.09 16.53
C GLU A 304 32.68 3.53 16.27
N ALA A 305 32.14 2.77 17.22
CA ALA A 305 30.78 2.23 17.13
C ALA A 305 29.73 3.36 17.04
N PHE A 306 29.91 4.43 17.81
CA PHE A 306 29.05 5.62 17.77
C PHE A 306 29.13 6.31 16.40
N LEU A 307 30.33 6.56 15.87
CA LEU A 307 30.50 7.24 14.58
C LEU A 307 29.91 6.41 13.44
N LYS A 308 30.16 5.09 13.40
CA LYS A 308 29.59 4.18 12.42
C LYS A 308 28.06 4.17 12.46
N LYS A 309 27.47 4.16 13.66
CA LYS A 309 26.02 4.13 13.88
C LYS A 309 25.31 5.46 13.55
N ASN A 310 26.03 6.58 13.61
CA ASN A 310 25.51 7.93 13.36
C ASN A 310 26.07 8.55 12.07
N ASN A 311 26.53 7.72 11.12
CA ASN A 311 27.11 8.17 9.86
C ASN A 311 26.22 9.17 9.07
N TYR A 312 24.91 9.00 9.16
CA TYR A 312 23.90 9.79 8.47
C TYR A 312 23.81 11.26 8.92
N ILE A 313 24.42 11.64 10.05
CA ILE A 313 24.44 13.01 10.59
C ILE A 313 25.85 13.55 10.82
N LEU A 314 26.92 12.83 10.44
CA LEU A 314 28.30 13.27 10.73
C LEU A 314 28.58 14.69 10.22
N ASN A 315 28.16 15.00 8.99
CA ASN A 315 28.33 16.32 8.39
C ASN A 315 27.55 17.44 9.11
N CYS A 316 26.55 17.07 9.92
CA CYS A 316 25.78 18.01 10.73
C CYS A 316 26.37 18.16 12.15
N LEU A 317 27.21 17.23 12.59
CA LEU A 317 27.88 17.33 13.89
C LEU A 317 28.94 18.43 13.86
N TYR A 318 29.73 18.55 12.81
CA TYR A 318 30.74 19.60 12.70
C TYR A 318 30.84 20.07 11.26
N SER A 319 30.70 21.38 11.07
CA SER A 319 30.46 21.99 9.75
C SER A 319 31.73 22.07 8.91
N ASN A 320 32.89 22.08 9.55
CA ASN A 320 34.18 22.16 8.87
C ASN A 320 35.30 21.44 9.66
N LYS A 321 36.45 21.29 9.00
CA LYS A 321 37.65 20.66 9.59
C LYS A 321 38.19 21.39 10.82
N ASN A 322 38.05 22.71 10.87
CA ASN A 322 38.54 23.53 11.98
C ASN A 322 37.75 23.27 13.26
N ASP A 323 36.44 23.03 13.17
CA ASP A 323 35.59 22.75 14.34
C ASP A 323 36.00 21.44 15.02
N ILE A 324 36.43 20.44 14.23
CA ILE A 324 36.90 19.15 14.73
C ILE A 324 38.28 19.27 15.36
N LEU A 325 39.19 20.03 14.75
CA LEU A 325 40.49 20.32 15.34
C LEU A 325 40.34 21.09 16.66
N LYS A 326 39.40 22.04 16.71
CA LYS A 326 39.06 22.77 17.93
C LYS A 326 38.53 21.81 19.01
N LEU A 327 37.63 20.90 18.66
CA LEU A 327 37.11 19.87 19.57
C LEU A 327 38.23 18.98 20.14
N ILE A 328 39.16 18.52 19.29
CA ILE A 328 40.30 17.70 19.69
C ILE A 328 41.13 18.42 20.76
N ASN A 329 41.43 19.70 20.51
CA ASN A 329 42.20 20.53 21.42
C ASN A 329 41.43 20.81 22.73
N GLU A 330 40.15 21.20 22.65
CA GLU A 330 39.31 21.50 23.82
C GLU A 330 39.10 20.28 24.73
N CYS A 331 39.10 19.07 24.18
CA CYS A 331 38.92 17.84 24.95
C CYS A 331 40.23 17.20 25.41
N ASN A 332 41.40 17.75 25.06
CA ASN A 332 42.72 17.12 25.27
C ASN A 332 42.73 15.67 24.77
N ALA A 333 42.20 15.43 23.57
CA ALA A 333 42.03 14.08 23.05
C ALA A 333 43.37 13.36 22.84
N LEU A 334 43.45 12.09 23.25
CA LEU A 334 44.65 11.27 23.08
C LEU A 334 44.82 10.82 21.62
N SER A 335 46.06 10.51 21.23
CA SER A 335 46.45 10.14 19.86
C SER A 335 45.52 9.11 19.19
N PRO A 336 45.08 8.01 19.86
CA PRO A 336 44.14 7.06 19.26
C PRO A 336 42.79 7.67 18.88
N VAL A 337 42.23 8.53 19.73
CA VAL A 337 40.96 9.23 19.47
C VAL A 337 41.13 10.27 18.35
N VAL A 338 42.26 11.00 18.35
CA VAL A 338 42.59 11.94 17.27
C VAL A 338 42.63 11.22 15.92
N TYR A 339 43.28 10.05 15.85
CA TYR A 339 43.35 9.24 14.64
C TYR A 339 41.96 8.81 14.14
N ILE A 340 41.08 8.34 15.03
CA ILE A 340 39.70 7.95 14.69
C ILE A 340 38.92 9.13 14.13
N LEU A 341 38.99 10.30 14.77
CA LEU A 341 38.29 11.52 14.33
C LEU A 341 38.83 11.99 12.98
N GLN A 342 40.15 11.99 12.80
CA GLN A 342 40.78 12.37 11.55
C GLN A 342 40.35 11.46 10.40
N ASN A 343 40.42 10.15 10.59
CA ASN A 343 39.99 9.20 9.57
C ASN A 343 38.50 9.32 9.24
N THR A 344 37.66 9.55 10.24
CA THR A 344 36.20 9.58 10.03
C THR A 344 35.75 10.84 9.30
N PHE A 345 36.34 11.99 9.60
CA PHE A 345 35.87 13.28 9.10
C PHE A 345 36.76 13.89 8.01
N PHE A 346 38.03 13.49 7.89
CA PHE A 346 38.95 14.05 6.88
C PHE A 346 39.16 13.12 5.67
N ASN A 347 38.96 11.81 5.80
CA ASN A 347 39.08 10.89 4.65
C ASN A 347 37.77 10.71 3.86
N GLN A 348 36.64 11.31 4.28
CA GLN A 348 35.40 11.28 3.49
C GLN A 348 35.48 12.08 2.18
N ASN A 349 36.54 12.90 1.99
CA ASN A 349 36.81 13.62 0.75
C ASN A 349 37.86 12.91 -0.15
N SER A 350 38.44 11.78 0.25
CA SER A 350 39.39 11.04 -0.58
C SER A 350 38.68 9.94 -1.39
N ASN A 351 37.74 10.35 -2.24
CA ASN A 351 37.45 9.62 -3.47
C ASN A 351 38.27 10.16 -4.66
N ASP A 352 39.24 11.05 -4.40
CA ASP A 352 40.32 11.32 -5.34
C ASP A 352 41.44 10.31 -5.12
N LYS A 353 41.59 9.48 -6.14
CA LYS A 353 42.61 8.47 -6.31
C LYS A 353 44.00 9.03 -6.04
N ALA A 354 44.79 8.19 -5.39
CA ALA A 354 46.24 8.04 -5.53
C ALA A 354 47.10 9.30 -5.36
N ILE A 355 47.99 9.27 -4.37
CA ILE A 355 49.44 9.40 -4.58
C ILE A 355 50.11 8.74 -3.38
N ASN A 356 51.12 7.91 -3.69
CA ASN A 356 52.04 7.24 -2.77
C ASN A 356 52.73 8.19 -1.80
#